data_AF-A0A7F8QFD8-F1
#
_entry.id   AF-A0A7F8QFD8-F1
#
_cell.length_a   1.000
_cell.length_b   1.000
_cell.length_c   1.000
_cell.angle_alpha   90.00
_cell.angle_beta   90.00
_cell.angle_gamma   90.00
#
_symmetry.space_group_name_H-M   'P 1'
#
loop_
_entity.id
_entity.type
_entity.pdbx_description
1 polymer ?
#
loop_
_entity_poly.entity_id
_entity_poly.type
_entity_poly.pdbx_seq_one_letter_code
_entity_poly.pdbx_strand_id
1 'polypeptide(L)'
;MSILGKGSMRDKAKEEELRKSGEAKYAHLSDELHVLIEVFAPPGEAYSRMSHALEEIKKFLVPDYNDEIRQEQLRELSYLNGSEDSGRGRGIRGRGIRIAPTTPSRYISSYLK
;
A
#
# COMPACT_ATOMS: atom_id res chain seq x y z
N MET A 1 1.72 -9.30 14.16
CA MET A 1 0.41 -8.63 14.12
C MET A 1 -0.53 -9.51 13.33
N SER A 2 -1.75 -9.72 13.84
CA SER A 2 -2.76 -10.58 13.22
C SER A 2 -4.11 -9.86 13.22
N ILE A 3 -4.88 -9.98 12.14
CA ILE A 3 -6.27 -9.53 12.08
C ILE A 3 -7.14 -10.71 12.51
N LEU A 4 -7.89 -10.54 13.60
CA LEU A 4 -8.70 -11.57 14.24
C LEU A 4 -10.12 -11.04 14.47
N GLY A 5 -10.98 -11.85 15.07
CA GLY A 5 -12.40 -11.51 15.20
C GLY A 5 -13.25 -11.94 14.01
N LYS A 6 -14.54 -11.68 14.14
CA LYS A 6 -15.56 -11.90 13.12
C LYS A 6 -15.30 -11.02 11.88
N GLY A 7 -15.34 -11.63 10.70
CA GLY A 7 -15.07 -10.96 9.42
C GLY A 7 -13.59 -10.82 9.08
N SER A 8 -12.69 -11.40 9.87
CA SER A 8 -11.25 -11.40 9.59
C SER A 8 -10.88 -12.31 8.42
N MET A 9 -11.71 -13.30 8.09
CA MET A 9 -11.47 -14.19 6.96
C MET A 9 -12.14 -13.65 5.70
N ARG A 10 -11.42 -13.75 4.57
CA ARG A 10 -11.95 -13.35 3.25
C ARG A 10 -13.14 -14.22 2.81
N ASP A 11 -13.12 -15.50 3.16
CA ASP A 11 -14.21 -16.46 2.89
C ASP A 11 -15.12 -16.60 4.11
N LYS A 12 -16.32 -16.02 4.01
CA LYS A 12 -17.33 -16.01 5.08
C LYS A 12 -17.91 -17.39 5.37
N ALA A 13 -17.98 -18.28 4.38
CA ALA A 13 -18.52 -19.62 4.56
C ALA A 13 -17.55 -20.47 5.39
N LYS A 14 -16.26 -20.40 5.05
CA LYS A 14 -15.19 -21.06 5.79
C LYS A 14 -15.05 -20.52 7.21
N GLU A 15 -15.19 -19.21 7.41
CA GLU A 15 -15.16 -18.60 8.74
C GLU A 15 -16.22 -19.20 9.67
N GLU A 16 -17.46 -19.31 9.18
CA GLU A 16 -18.58 -19.83 9.95
C GLU A 16 -18.43 -21.33 10.26
N GLU A 17 -17.82 -22.11 9.36
CA GLU A 17 -17.48 -23.51 9.60
C GLU A 17 -16.44 -23.66 10.72
N LEU A 18 -15.33 -22.92 10.64
CA LEU A 18 -14.25 -22.97 11.63
C LEU A 18 -14.69 -22.44 13.00
N ARG A 19 -15.56 -21.43 13.02
CA ARG A 19 -16.17 -20.92 14.26
C ARG A 19 -17.03 -21.98 14.93
N LYS A 20 -17.75 -22.80 14.14
CA LYS A 20 -18.58 -23.90 14.65
C LYS A 20 -17.78 -25.15 15.06
N SER A 21 -16.56 -25.33 14.54
CA SER A 21 -15.73 -26.49 14.89
C SER A 21 -15.37 -26.52 16.38
N GLY A 22 -15.37 -25.36 17.05
CA GLY A 22 -15.09 -25.24 18.48
C GLY A 22 -13.61 -25.42 18.85
N GLU A 23 -12.71 -25.47 17.85
CA GLU A 23 -11.27 -25.57 18.09
C GLU A 23 -10.73 -24.29 18.75
N ALA A 24 -9.91 -24.44 19.79
CA ALA A 24 -9.38 -23.32 20.57
C ALA A 24 -8.64 -22.27 19.73
N LYS A 25 -7.94 -22.69 18.65
CA LYS A 25 -7.24 -21.77 17.74
C LYS A 25 -8.18 -20.83 16.96
N TYR A 26 -9.47 -21.15 16.86
CA TYR A 26 -10.49 -20.34 16.17
C TYR A 26 -11.45 -19.64 17.14
N ALA A 27 -11.18 -19.70 18.45
CA ALA A 27 -12.01 -19.05 19.46
C ALA A 27 -12.23 -17.56 19.18
N HIS A 28 -11.20 -16.89 18.64
CA HIS A 28 -11.22 -15.47 18.27
C HIS A 28 -12.30 -15.13 17.22
N LEU A 29 -12.81 -16.09 16.43
CA LEU A 29 -13.86 -15.82 15.44
C LEU A 29 -15.21 -15.45 16.06
N SER A 30 -15.36 -15.63 17.38
CA SER A 30 -16.55 -15.19 18.11
C SER A 30 -16.43 -13.77 18.66
N ASP A 31 -15.22 -13.19 18.65
CA ASP A 31 -14.96 -11.84 19.12
C ASP A 31 -15.24 -10.80 18.02
N GLU A 32 -15.33 -9.52 18.38
CA GLU A 32 -15.40 -8.43 17.41
C GLU A 32 -14.12 -8.33 16.56
N LEU A 33 -14.22 -7.78 15.35
CA LEU A 33 -13.05 -7.58 14.47
C LEU A 33 -11.99 -6.73 15.19
N HIS A 34 -10.80 -7.29 15.38
CA HIS A 34 -9.73 -6.64 16.13
C HIS A 34 -8.35 -6.98 15.56
N VAL A 35 -7.36 -6.19 15.97
CA VAL A 35 -5.96 -6.44 15.63
C VAL A 35 -5.20 -6.86 16.88
N LEU A 36 -4.56 -8.03 16.80
CA LEU A 36 -3.67 -8.54 17.83
C LEU A 36 -2.23 -8.09 17.54
N ILE A 37 -1.65 -7.34 18.48
CA ILE A 37 -0.23 -6.95 18.47
C ILE A 37 0.45 -7.69 19.62
N GLU A 38 1.41 -8.54 19.28
CA GLU A 38 2.21 -9.29 20.24
C GLU A 38 3.68 -8.94 20.05
N VAL A 39 4.40 -8.79 21.16
CA VAL A 39 5.82 -8.44 21.17
C VAL A 39 6.56 -9.37 22.12
N PHE A 40 7.67 -9.92 21.65
CA PHE A 40 8.58 -10.73 22.43
C PHE A 40 9.95 -10.08 22.46
N ALA A 41 10.31 -9.46 23.59
CA ALA A 41 11.57 -8.75 23.83
C ALA A 41 11.76 -8.50 25.34
N PRO A 42 12.94 -8.08 25.81
CA PRO A 42 13.12 -7.58 27.19
C PRO A 42 12.16 -6.42 27.50
N PRO A 43 11.78 -6.20 28.78
CA PRO A 43 10.68 -5.29 29.13
C PRO A 43 10.78 -3.89 28.51
N GLY A 44 11.94 -3.23 28.64
CA GLY A 44 12.12 -1.87 28.10
C GLY A 44 11.95 -1.78 26.58
N GLU A 45 12.46 -2.77 25.86
CA GLU A 45 12.33 -2.86 24.40
C GLU A 45 10.91 -3.25 23.98
N ALA A 46 10.27 -4.15 24.73
CA ALA A 46 8.92 -4.60 24.43
C ALA A 46 7.92 -3.44 24.45
N TYR A 47 7.99 -2.57 25.46
CA TYR A 47 7.15 -1.37 25.53
C TYR A 47 7.44 -0.38 24.40
N SER A 48 8.72 -0.17 24.06
CA SER A 48 9.09 0.69 22.94
C SER A 48 8.53 0.18 21.61
N ARG A 49 8.75 -1.11 21.29
CA ARG A 49 8.22 -1.75 20.07
C ARG A 49 6.69 -1.74 20.03
N MET A 50 6.02 -2.00 21.16
CA MET A 50 4.57 -1.94 21.26
C MET A 50 4.04 -0.52 21.01
N SER A 51 4.67 0.49 21.61
CA SER A 51 4.30 1.90 21.42
C SER A 51 4.40 2.30 19.95
N HIS A 52 5.51 1.96 19.29
CA HIS A 52 5.68 2.24 17.86
C HIS A 52 4.63 1.53 17.00
N ALA A 53 4.34 0.25 17.27
CA ALA A 53 3.31 -0.47 16.54
C ALA A 53 1.91 0.16 16.70
N LEU A 54 1.57 0.62 17.91
CA LEU A 54 0.31 1.31 18.19
C LEU A 54 0.21 2.69 17.53
N GLU A 55 1.32 3.40 17.36
CA GLU A 55 1.34 4.68 16.65
C GLU A 55 1.10 4.48 15.15
N GLU A 56 1.73 3.47 14.55
CA GLU A 56 1.56 3.15 13.14
C GLU A 56 0.15 2.65 12.81
N ILE A 57 -0.42 1.78 13.64
CA ILE A 57 -1.72 1.19 13.35
C ILE A 57 -2.86 2.22 13.39
N LYS A 58 -2.75 3.27 14.23
CA LYS A 58 -3.78 4.31 14.35
C LYS A 58 -4.09 4.99 13.03
N LYS A 59 -3.12 5.09 12.13
CA LYS A 59 -3.26 5.68 10.79
C LYS A 59 -4.29 4.92 9.94
N PHE A 60 -4.50 3.63 10.20
CA PHE A 60 -5.40 2.75 9.45
C PHE A 60 -6.79 2.58 10.08
N LEU A 61 -6.94 2.92 11.38
CA LEU A 61 -8.20 2.71 12.11
C LEU A 61 -9.19 3.86 11.94
N VAL A 62 -8.73 5.02 11.46
CA VAL A 62 -9.57 6.20 11.22
C VAL A 62 -9.47 6.57 9.74
N PRO A 63 -10.41 6.11 8.90
CA PRO A 63 -10.37 6.37 7.47
C PRO A 63 -10.70 7.85 7.16
N ASP A 64 -9.89 8.47 6.31
CA ASP A 64 -10.17 9.76 5.65
C ASP A 64 -10.53 9.50 4.17
N TYR A 65 -11.45 10.30 3.61
CA TYR A 65 -11.79 10.24 2.20
C TYR A 65 -10.57 10.54 1.31
N ASN A 66 -9.67 11.41 1.77
CA ASN A 66 -8.42 11.75 1.10
C ASN A 66 -7.20 10.99 1.66
N ASP A 67 -7.38 9.72 2.02
CA ASP A 67 -6.29 8.88 2.51
C ASP A 67 -5.29 8.52 1.39
N GLU A 68 -4.09 9.08 1.49
CA GLU A 68 -2.96 8.84 0.57
C GLU A 68 -2.52 7.37 0.58
N ILE A 69 -2.59 6.68 1.73
CA ILE A 69 -2.17 5.28 1.88
C ILE A 69 -3.08 4.40 1.02
N ARG A 70 -4.39 4.61 1.09
CA ARG A 70 -5.36 3.87 0.28
C ARG A 70 -5.13 4.09 -1.22
N GLN A 71 -4.85 5.32 -1.63
CA GLN A 71 -4.63 5.65 -3.04
C GLN A 71 -3.36 4.98 -3.57
N GLU A 72 -2.28 4.99 -2.79
CA GLU A 72 -1.03 4.34 -3.18
C GLU A 72 -1.19 2.82 -3.24
N GLN A 73 -1.85 2.20 -2.26
CA GLN A 73 -2.12 0.76 -2.27
C GLN A 73 -2.93 0.33 -3.51
N LEU A 74 -3.96 1.09 -3.90
CA LEU A 74 -4.74 0.80 -5.11
C LEU A 74 -3.91 0.95 -6.39
N ARG A 75 -2.99 1.93 -6.42
CA ARG A 75 -2.06 2.13 -7.53
C ARG A 75 -1.08 0.96 -7.63
N GLU A 76 -0.46 0.56 -6.54
CA GLU A 76 0.45 -0.60 -6.47
C GLU A 76 -0.26 -1.89 -6.92
N LEU A 77 -1.49 -2.11 -6.46
CA LEU A 77 -2.30 -3.26 -6.88
C LEU A 77 -2.60 -3.25 -8.38
N SER A 78 -2.81 -2.09 -8.99
CA SER A 78 -3.05 -1.99 -10.44
C SER A 78 -1.82 -2.44 -11.24
N TYR A 79 -0.62 -2.09 -10.79
CA TYR A 79 0.62 -2.55 -11.42
C TYR A 79 0.81 -4.07 -11.27
N LEU A 80 0.53 -4.61 -10.07
CA LEU A 80 0.68 -6.04 -9.79
C LEU A 80 -0.34 -6.91 -10.55
N ASN A 81 -1.56 -6.40 -10.76
CA ASN A 81 -2.60 -7.10 -11.50
C ASN A 81 -2.44 -7.02 -13.03
N GLY A 82 -1.36 -6.40 -13.52
CA GLY A 82 -1.03 -6.36 -14.95
C GLY A 82 -1.87 -5.37 -15.77
N SER A 83 -2.56 -4.42 -15.13
CA SER A 83 -3.09 -3.27 -15.87
C SER A 83 -1.92 -2.32 -16.15
N GLU A 84 -1.20 -2.55 -17.24
CA GLU A 84 -0.38 -1.51 -17.84
C GLU A 84 -1.25 -0.26 -18.02
N ASP A 85 -0.79 0.89 -17.51
CA ASP A 85 -1.30 2.20 -17.93
C ASP A 85 -0.89 2.42 -19.40
N SER A 86 -1.49 1.64 -20.30
CA SER A 86 -1.53 1.85 -21.74
C SER A 86 -2.56 2.95 -22.03
N GLY A 87 -2.45 4.09 -21.32
CA GLY A 87 -3.49 5.11 -21.28
C GLY A 87 -3.00 6.56 -21.23
N ARG A 88 -1.75 6.84 -20.82
CA ARG A 88 -1.19 8.20 -20.89
C ARG A 88 -0.52 8.49 -22.23
N GLY A 89 -1.34 8.47 -23.27
CA GLY A 89 -0.93 8.83 -24.63
C GLY A 89 -2.10 9.26 -25.50
N ARG A 90 -3.14 9.89 -24.95
CA ARG A 90 -4.26 10.39 -25.76
C ARG A 90 -4.09 11.87 -26.11
N GLY A 91 -3.55 12.09 -27.30
CA GLY A 91 -4.04 13.12 -28.22
C GLY A 91 -3.11 14.29 -28.48
N ILE A 92 -2.68 14.43 -29.75
CA ILE A 92 -2.94 15.60 -30.59
C ILE A 92 -2.88 15.15 -32.06
N ARG A 93 -4.02 15.23 -32.75
CA ARG A 93 -4.08 15.28 -34.22
C ARG A 93 -3.43 16.59 -34.65
N GLY A 94 -2.43 16.52 -35.51
CA GLY A 94 -1.86 17.73 -36.13
C GLY A 94 -1.01 17.38 -37.34
N ARG A 95 -1.60 17.45 -38.54
CA ARG A 95 -0.87 17.69 -39.79
C ARG A 95 0.04 18.91 -39.59
N GLY A 96 1.29 18.84 -40.04
CA GLY A 96 2.10 20.06 -40.22
C GLY A 96 3.61 19.85 -40.14
N ILE A 97 4.21 19.58 -41.30
CA ILE A 97 5.54 20.03 -41.78
C ILE A 97 6.40 20.76 -40.72
N ARG A 98 7.55 20.18 -40.36
CA ARG A 98 8.74 20.94 -39.91
C ARG A 98 10.05 20.26 -40.33
N ILE A 99 10.52 20.74 -41.48
CA ILE A 99 11.88 20.92 -41.99
C ILE A 99 13.01 20.69 -40.96
N ALA A 100 13.96 19.78 -41.25
CA ALA A 100 15.37 19.93 -40.87
C ALA A 100 16.02 20.82 -41.95
N PRO A 101 17.00 21.72 -41.69
CA PRO A 101 18.31 21.32 -41.16
C PRO A 101 19.11 22.42 -40.39
N THR A 102 20.39 22.10 -40.14
CA THR A 102 21.60 22.95 -39.95
C THR A 102 22.04 23.38 -38.53
N THR A 103 23.12 22.75 -38.08
CA THR A 103 24.22 23.37 -37.31
C THR A 103 25.04 24.27 -38.27
N PRO A 104 25.68 25.39 -37.85
CA PRO A 104 26.90 25.28 -37.03
C PRO A 104 27.25 26.48 -36.12
N SER A 105 28.33 26.25 -35.33
CA SER A 105 29.36 27.22 -34.96
C SER A 105 29.34 27.82 -33.54
N ARG A 106 30.23 27.23 -32.72
CA ARG A 106 31.26 27.86 -31.88
C ARG A 106 30.84 28.92 -30.86
N TYR A 107 31.04 28.61 -29.59
CA TYR A 107 31.90 29.43 -28.72
C TYR A 107 32.78 28.53 -27.85
N ILE A 108 34.08 28.61 -28.09
CA ILE A 108 35.12 28.21 -27.14
C ILE A 108 35.16 29.33 -26.09
N SER A 109 35.02 28.98 -24.82
CA SER A 109 35.58 29.79 -23.74
C SER A 109 36.29 28.88 -22.77
N SER A 110 37.61 28.89 -22.87
CA SER A 110 38.56 28.60 -21.81
C SER A 110 38.18 29.30 -20.50
N TYR A 111 38.42 28.66 -19.35
CA TYR A 111 39.22 29.16 -18.21
C TYR A 111 38.89 28.34 -16.93
N LEU A 112 39.95 27.76 -16.34
CA LEU A 112 40.13 27.40 -14.91
C LEU A 112 39.25 26.23 -14.41
N LYS A 113 39.78 25.10 -13.93
CA LYS A 113 40.93 24.89 -13.05
C LYS A 113 41.35 23.42 -13.11
#